data_AF-A0A110B2T5-F1
#
_entry.id   AF-A0A110B2T5-F1
#
_cell.length_a   1.000
_cell.length_b   1.000
_cell.length_c   1.000
_cell.angle_alpha   90.00
_cell.angle_beta   90.00
_cell.angle_gamma   90.00
#
_symmetry.space_group_name_H-M   'P 1'
#
loop_
_entity.id
_entity.type
_entity.pdbx_description
1 polymer ?
#
loop_
_entity_poly.entity_id
_entity_poly.type
_entity_poly.pdbx_seq_one_letter_code
_entity_poly.pdbx_strand_id
1 'polypeptide(L)'
;MKKSILALLLVSMIAALGCQPSSGQQLKKFDPKRKMSKAPAEWKKTLTSNQYYIMVESGTEPPYQNAYFNNHEKGVYVSAATGEVLFSSDDKYDSGTGWPSFVKPVDPKKIEIVTDNSDGMVRDEVIERSTGLHLGHVFDDGPQDRGGKRYCMNSGALKFIKK
;
A
#
# COMPACT_ATOMS: atom_id res chain seq x y z
N MET A 1 16.80 51.89 -58.32
CA MET A 1 16.23 51.83 -56.95
C MET A 1 15.94 50.37 -56.62
N LYS A 2 16.40 49.89 -55.44
CA LYS A 2 16.44 48.48 -54.99
C LYS A 2 17.59 47.72 -55.69
N LYS A 3 18.56 47.09 -55.02
CA LYS A 3 18.47 46.15 -53.88
C LYS A 3 19.77 46.21 -53.06
N SER A 4 19.66 46.41 -51.75
CA SER A 4 20.75 46.14 -50.80
C SER A 4 20.42 44.82 -50.10
N ILE A 5 21.26 43.81 -50.29
CA ILE A 5 21.23 42.57 -49.52
C ILE A 5 22.28 42.76 -48.42
N LEU A 6 21.83 43.09 -47.22
CA LEU A 6 22.65 43.06 -46.02
C LEU A 6 22.29 41.79 -45.26
N ALA A 7 23.10 40.75 -45.44
CA ALA A 7 23.04 39.56 -44.61
C ALA A 7 23.79 39.86 -43.30
N LEU A 8 23.06 40.06 -42.20
CA LEU A 8 23.62 40.01 -40.85
C LEU A 8 23.12 38.74 -40.17
N LEU A 9 24.02 37.76 -40.09
CA LEU A 9 23.95 36.64 -39.17
C LEU A 9 24.19 37.15 -37.75
N LEU A 10 23.24 36.94 -36.84
CA LEU A 10 23.51 37.01 -35.39
C LEU A 10 22.55 36.08 -34.62
N VAL A 11 23.06 34.87 -34.41
CA VAL A 11 22.93 33.98 -33.23
C VAL A 11 21.55 33.89 -32.59
N SER A 12 20.81 32.83 -32.93
CA SER A 12 19.68 32.37 -32.12
C SER A 12 20.19 31.87 -30.76
N MET A 13 19.80 32.55 -29.68
CA MET A 13 19.86 31.98 -28.33
C MET A 13 18.96 30.73 -28.28
N ILE A 14 19.58 29.56 -28.35
CA ILE A 14 18.93 28.31 -27.96
C ILE A 14 18.87 28.35 -26.43
N ALA A 15 17.73 28.81 -25.89
CA ALA A 15 17.39 28.53 -24.51
C ALA A 15 17.13 27.03 -24.41
N ALA A 16 18.15 26.27 -24.01
CA ALA A 16 17.98 24.91 -23.55
C ALA A 16 17.12 24.96 -22.28
N LEU A 17 15.80 24.89 -22.43
CA LEU A 17 14.92 24.47 -21.35
C LEU A 17 15.27 23.01 -21.06
N GLY A 18 16.19 22.84 -20.12
CA GLY A 18 16.49 21.54 -19.55
C GLY A 18 15.20 20.92 -19.01
N CYS A 19 14.95 19.68 -19.41
CA CYS A 19 14.05 18.79 -18.69
C CYS A 19 14.44 18.78 -17.21
N GLN A 20 13.63 19.40 -16.37
CA GLN A 20 13.70 19.17 -14.93
C GLN A 20 13.05 17.81 -14.63
N PRO A 21 13.71 16.93 -13.86
CA PRO A 21 13.15 15.66 -13.47
C PRO A 21 11.96 15.88 -12.53
N SER A 22 10.84 15.21 -12.82
CA SER A 22 9.66 15.15 -11.97
C SER A 22 9.94 14.33 -10.71
N SER A 23 10.55 14.94 -9.68
CA SER A 23 10.66 14.35 -8.35
C SER A 23 9.75 15.08 -7.36
N GLY A 24 8.46 14.87 -7.55
CA GLY A 24 7.42 15.26 -6.61
C GLY A 24 6.62 14.05 -6.17
N GLN A 25 7.25 13.05 -5.53
CA GLN A 25 6.49 12.14 -4.69
C GLN A 25 5.96 12.97 -3.52
N GLN A 26 4.71 13.44 -3.64
CA GLN A 26 3.96 13.94 -2.51
C GLN A 26 3.97 12.83 -1.44
N LEU A 27 4.65 13.07 -0.33
CA LEU A 27 4.50 12.27 0.87
C LEU A 27 3.02 12.32 1.24
N LYS A 28 2.30 11.20 1.09
CA LYS A 28 0.90 11.06 1.50
C LYS A 28 0.83 11.46 2.98
N LYS A 29 0.04 12.49 3.29
CA LYS A 29 -0.10 12.99 4.65
C LYS A 29 -0.82 11.94 5.49
N PHE A 30 -0.11 11.42 6.49
CA PHE A 30 -0.64 10.67 7.63
C PHE A 30 -2.01 11.21 8.07
N ASP A 31 -3.02 10.34 8.23
CA ASP A 31 -4.27 10.71 8.89
C ASP A 31 -3.99 10.92 10.39
N PRO A 32 -4.00 12.18 10.88
CA PRO A 32 -3.67 12.48 12.27
C PRO A 32 -4.66 11.89 13.28
N LYS A 33 -5.79 11.32 12.83
CA LYS A 33 -6.81 10.74 13.71
C LYS A 33 -6.54 9.28 14.09
N ARG A 34 -5.63 8.58 13.41
CA ARG A 34 -5.34 7.17 13.72
C ARG A 34 -4.54 7.04 15.02
N LYS A 35 -5.16 6.43 16.03
CA LYS A 35 -4.51 6.14 17.32
C LYS A 35 -3.60 4.92 17.19
N MET A 36 -2.30 5.15 17.04
CA MET A 36 -1.28 4.10 17.08
C MET A 36 -0.77 3.84 18.49
N SER A 37 -0.34 2.60 18.74
CA SER A 37 0.26 2.19 20.02
C SER A 37 1.62 2.85 20.33
N LYS A 38 2.33 3.30 19.29
CA LYS A 38 3.64 3.98 19.37
C LYS A 38 3.69 5.14 18.39
N ALA A 39 4.61 6.08 18.61
CA ALA A 39 4.81 7.19 17.68
C ALA A 39 5.36 6.70 16.33
N PRO A 40 5.04 7.36 15.19
CA PRO A 40 5.59 7.01 13.88
C PRO A 40 7.12 6.88 13.88
N ALA A 41 7.82 7.79 14.56
CA ALA A 41 9.28 7.78 14.64
C ALA A 41 9.85 6.53 15.31
N GLU A 42 9.10 5.85 16.17
CA GLU A 42 9.51 4.58 16.78
C GLU A 42 9.36 3.42 15.80
N TRP A 43 8.25 3.36 15.06
CA TRP A 43 8.03 2.34 14.03
C TRP A 43 9.08 2.42 12.91
N LYS A 44 9.54 3.62 12.57
CA LYS A 44 10.60 3.83 11.58
C LYS A 44 11.93 3.16 11.94
N LYS A 45 12.16 2.86 13.23
CA LYS A 45 13.38 2.16 13.70
C LYS A 45 13.29 0.65 13.55
N THR A 46 12.08 0.09 13.49
CA THR A 46 11.86 -1.37 13.50
C THR A 46 11.34 -1.91 12.18
N LEU A 47 10.65 -1.09 11.39
CA LEU A 47 10.08 -1.46 10.10
C LEU A 47 11.06 -1.14 8.97
N THR A 48 11.04 -1.96 7.92
CA THR A 48 11.68 -1.59 6.65
C THR A 48 10.96 -0.38 6.03
N SER A 49 11.61 0.31 5.09
CA SER A 49 10.99 1.47 4.42
C SER A 49 9.64 1.14 3.78
N ASN A 50 9.52 -0.03 3.14
CA ASN A 50 8.26 -0.46 2.52
C ASN A 50 7.19 -0.80 3.57
N GLN A 51 7.57 -1.52 4.64
CA GLN A 51 6.66 -1.80 5.76
C GLN A 51 6.17 -0.51 6.41
N TYR A 52 7.06 0.46 6.62
CA TYR A 52 6.71 1.76 7.19
C TYR A 52 5.73 2.52 6.30
N TYR A 53 6.05 2.63 5.01
CA TYR A 53 5.17 3.27 4.01
C TYR A 53 3.76 2.65 4.04
N ILE A 54 3.67 1.32 4.04
CA ILE A 54 2.37 0.63 4.05
C ILE A 54 1.68 0.78 5.40
N MET A 55 2.32 0.34 6.49
CA MET A 55 1.68 0.14 7.78
C MET A 55 1.45 1.45 8.56
N VAL A 56 2.35 2.42 8.42
CA VAL A 56 2.32 3.69 9.17
C VAL A 56 1.73 4.82 8.33
N GLU A 57 2.13 4.92 7.05
CA GLU A 57 1.65 5.98 6.14
C GLU A 57 0.40 5.56 5.33
N SER A 58 -0.16 4.37 5.61
CA SER A 58 -1.31 3.81 4.89
C SER A 58 -1.08 3.70 3.38
N GLY A 59 0.16 3.47 3.00
CA GLY A 59 0.56 3.25 1.62
C GLY A 59 0.01 1.94 1.07
N THR A 60 -0.04 1.84 -0.25
CA THR A 60 -0.40 0.62 -0.97
C THR A 60 0.72 0.25 -1.91
N GLU A 61 1.18 -1.00 -1.88
CA GLU A 61 2.16 -1.53 -2.82
C GLU A 61 1.53 -1.80 -4.20
N PRO A 62 2.29 -1.82 -5.31
CA PRO A 62 1.71 -2.05 -6.62
C PRO A 62 1.10 -3.46 -6.76
N PRO A 63 0.00 -3.61 -7.52
CA PRO A 63 -0.61 -4.91 -7.77
C PRO A 63 0.36 -5.82 -8.54
N TYR A 64 0.34 -7.12 -8.24
CA TYR A 64 1.16 -8.17 -8.88
C TYR A 64 2.69 -7.99 -8.72
N GLN A 65 3.14 -6.96 -8.01
CA GLN A 65 4.55 -6.67 -7.74
C GLN A 65 4.80 -6.69 -6.23
N ASN A 66 4.36 -7.76 -5.59
CA ASN A 66 4.49 -7.95 -4.16
C ASN A 66 4.72 -9.43 -3.82
N ALA A 67 5.10 -9.70 -2.57
CA ALA A 67 5.60 -11.01 -2.19
C ALA A 67 4.54 -12.11 -2.16
N TYR A 68 3.27 -11.78 -1.85
CA TYR A 68 2.29 -12.78 -1.44
C TYR A 68 1.03 -12.85 -2.29
N PHE A 69 0.88 -12.04 -3.35
CA PHE A 69 -0.31 -12.16 -4.23
C PHE A 69 -0.48 -13.59 -4.77
N ASN A 70 0.59 -14.20 -5.27
CA ASN A 70 0.60 -15.55 -5.86
C ASN A 70 1.23 -16.62 -4.94
N ASN A 71 1.28 -16.37 -3.62
CA ASN A 71 1.74 -17.37 -2.68
C ASN A 71 0.64 -18.40 -2.41
N HIS A 72 0.94 -19.69 -2.60
CA HIS A 72 0.05 -20.84 -2.41
C HIS A 72 0.53 -21.83 -1.34
N GLU A 73 1.64 -21.52 -0.67
CA GLU A 73 2.21 -22.39 0.35
C GLU A 73 1.33 -22.48 1.60
N LYS A 74 1.40 -23.63 2.29
CA LYS A 74 0.70 -23.83 3.56
C LYS A 74 1.47 -23.21 4.71
N GLY A 75 0.75 -22.41 5.51
CA GLY A 75 1.31 -21.63 6.61
C GLY A 75 0.37 -20.55 7.09
N VAL A 76 0.93 -19.59 7.82
CA VAL A 76 0.22 -18.44 8.38
C VAL A 76 0.88 -17.12 7.99
N TYR A 77 0.09 -16.07 7.91
CA TYR A 77 0.53 -14.71 7.70
C TYR A 77 0.46 -13.95 9.02
N VAL A 78 1.60 -13.44 9.45
CA VAL A 78 1.76 -12.68 10.68
C VAL A 78 1.97 -11.20 10.39
N SER A 79 1.62 -10.32 11.33
CA SER A 79 1.93 -8.89 11.25
C SER A 79 3.43 -8.70 11.03
N ALA A 80 3.80 -7.90 10.03
CA ALA A 80 5.21 -7.58 9.80
C ALA A 80 5.83 -6.80 10.98
N ALA A 81 5.00 -6.08 11.75
CA ALA A 81 5.40 -5.26 12.88
C ALA A 81 5.52 -6.04 14.20
N THR A 82 4.57 -6.91 14.51
CA THR A 82 4.46 -7.56 15.83
C THR A 82 4.72 -9.07 15.82
N GLY A 83 4.60 -9.72 14.66
CA GLY A 83 4.60 -11.18 14.56
C GLY A 83 3.29 -11.84 15.00
N GLU A 84 2.24 -11.07 15.31
CA GLU A 84 0.93 -11.62 15.63
C GLU A 84 0.32 -12.34 14.41
N VAL A 85 -0.23 -13.55 14.60
CA VAL A 85 -0.89 -14.30 13.52
C VAL A 85 -2.21 -13.63 13.14
N LEU A 86 -2.34 -13.19 11.88
CA LEU A 86 -3.50 -12.44 11.37
C LEU A 86 -4.35 -13.25 10.39
N PHE A 87 -3.72 -13.99 9.47
CA PHE A 87 -4.42 -14.74 8.42
C PHE A 87 -3.84 -16.15 8.23
N SER A 88 -4.68 -17.07 7.75
CA SER A 88 -4.28 -18.44 7.41
C SER A 88 -4.23 -18.62 5.90
N SER A 89 -3.27 -19.40 5.41
CA SER A 89 -3.24 -19.85 4.01
C SER A 89 -4.48 -20.67 3.60
N ASP A 90 -5.19 -21.30 4.55
CA ASP A 90 -6.43 -22.03 4.26
C ASP A 90 -7.61 -21.10 3.90
N ASP A 91 -7.55 -19.86 4.38
CA ASP A 91 -8.54 -18.82 4.09
C ASP A 91 -8.10 -17.90 2.94
N LYS A 92 -6.88 -18.08 2.41
CA LYS A 92 -6.41 -17.38 1.22
C LYS A 92 -7.08 -17.94 -0.04
N TYR A 93 -7.35 -17.07 -1.01
CA TYR A 93 -7.83 -17.46 -2.34
C TYR A 93 -7.35 -16.48 -3.42
N ASP A 94 -7.48 -16.89 -4.68
CA ASP A 94 -7.13 -16.07 -5.83
C ASP A 94 -8.28 -15.17 -6.23
N SER A 95 -8.19 -13.90 -5.84
CA SER A 95 -9.19 -12.88 -6.18
C SER A 95 -8.94 -12.20 -7.53
N GLY A 96 -7.76 -12.39 -8.13
CA GLY A 96 -7.36 -11.68 -9.36
C GLY A 96 -7.16 -10.17 -9.17
N THR A 97 -6.96 -9.71 -7.92
CA THR A 97 -6.81 -8.27 -7.62
C THR A 97 -5.36 -7.79 -7.69
N GLY A 98 -4.40 -8.70 -7.56
CA GLY A 98 -2.97 -8.39 -7.48
C GLY A 98 -2.41 -8.26 -6.07
N TRP A 99 -3.20 -8.54 -5.03
CA TRP A 99 -2.77 -8.59 -3.63
C TRP A 99 -3.26 -9.88 -2.95
N PRO A 100 -2.60 -10.36 -1.87
CA PRO A 100 -3.08 -11.50 -1.12
C PRO A 100 -4.49 -11.22 -0.57
N SER A 101 -5.41 -12.15 -0.86
CA SER A 101 -6.82 -12.03 -0.51
C SER A 101 -7.25 -13.20 0.37
N PHE A 102 -7.93 -12.88 1.47
CA PHE A 102 -8.44 -13.86 2.44
C PHE A 102 -9.94 -13.71 2.61
N VAL A 103 -10.64 -14.79 2.95
CA VAL A 103 -12.08 -14.72 3.23
C VAL A 103 -12.37 -14.28 4.67
N LYS A 104 -11.42 -14.46 5.60
CA LYS A 104 -11.52 -14.05 7.01
C LYS A 104 -10.14 -13.99 7.69
N PRO A 105 -9.99 -13.21 8.78
CA PRO A 105 -8.84 -13.32 9.68
C PRO A 105 -8.90 -14.61 10.51
N VAL A 106 -7.78 -15.00 11.13
CA VAL A 106 -7.76 -16.15 12.06
C VAL A 106 -8.56 -15.89 13.33
N ASP A 107 -8.63 -14.63 13.76
CA ASP A 107 -9.44 -14.17 14.88
C ASP A 107 -9.88 -12.72 14.61
N PRO A 108 -11.19 -12.42 14.53
CA PRO A 108 -11.69 -11.07 14.29
C PRO A 108 -11.30 -10.07 15.37
N LYS A 109 -10.90 -10.52 16.57
CA LYS A 109 -10.42 -9.64 17.64
C LYS A 109 -9.05 -9.04 17.36
N LYS A 110 -8.27 -9.59 16.43
CA LYS A 110 -6.91 -9.12 16.12
C LYS A 110 -6.87 -7.96 15.13
N ILE A 111 -7.96 -7.77 14.41
CA ILE A 111 -8.12 -6.67 13.47
C ILE A 111 -9.23 -5.73 13.93
N GLU A 112 -9.23 -4.55 13.35
CA GLU A 112 -10.31 -3.58 13.44
C GLU A 112 -10.62 -3.04 12.06
N ILE A 113 -11.90 -2.78 11.79
CA ILE A 113 -12.36 -2.18 10.55
C ILE A 113 -12.69 -0.73 10.85
N VAL A 114 -12.10 0.18 10.08
CA VAL A 114 -12.29 1.62 10.21
C VAL A 114 -12.64 2.22 8.86
N THR A 115 -13.47 3.25 8.87
CA THR A 115 -13.86 3.93 7.62
C THR A 115 -12.67 4.75 7.10
N ASP A 116 -12.29 4.48 5.85
CA ASP A 116 -11.28 5.20 5.09
C ASP A 116 -11.96 6.06 4.01
N ASN A 117 -11.77 7.38 4.10
CA ASN A 117 -12.31 8.36 3.14
C ASN A 117 -11.22 8.97 2.22
N SER A 118 -10.05 8.32 2.16
CA SER A 118 -8.92 8.79 1.34
C SER A 118 -9.16 8.59 -0.16
N ASP A 119 -8.38 9.31 -0.98
CA ASP A 119 -8.38 9.21 -2.44
C ASP A 119 -9.77 9.40 -3.09
N GLY A 120 -10.69 10.12 -2.41
CA GLY A 120 -12.04 10.40 -2.91
C GLY A 120 -13.00 9.21 -2.87
N MET A 121 -12.64 8.13 -2.19
CA MET A 121 -13.43 6.91 -2.06
C MET A 121 -13.80 6.65 -0.59
N VAL A 122 -14.90 5.95 -0.34
CA VAL A 122 -15.24 5.41 0.98
C VAL A 122 -14.97 3.91 0.96
N ARG A 123 -14.07 3.44 1.82
CA ARG A 123 -13.68 2.04 1.92
C ARG A 123 -13.59 1.62 3.39
N ASP A 124 -13.67 0.32 3.62
CA ASP A 124 -13.45 -0.27 4.93
C ASP A 124 -11.98 -0.69 5.04
N GLU A 125 -11.18 0.12 5.73
CA GLU A 125 -9.80 -0.18 6.02
C GLU A 125 -9.69 -1.22 7.14
N VAL A 126 -8.75 -2.14 6.98
CA VAL A 126 -8.38 -3.13 8.00
C VAL A 126 -7.07 -2.71 8.64
N ILE A 127 -7.10 -2.55 9.96
CA ILE A 127 -5.92 -2.26 10.79
C ILE A 127 -5.67 -3.39 11.80
N GLU A 128 -4.42 -3.55 12.23
CA GLU A 128 -4.08 -4.42 13.37
C GLU A 128 -4.57 -3.75 14.66
N ARG A 129 -5.44 -4.43 15.42
CA ARG A 129 -6.09 -3.84 16.61
C ARG A 129 -5.09 -3.44 17.69
N SER A 130 -4.05 -4.25 17.89
CA SER A 130 -3.07 -4.05 18.97
C SER A 130 -2.17 -2.84 18.72
N THR A 131 -1.94 -2.48 17.45
CA THR A 131 -0.99 -1.42 17.08
C THR A 131 -1.62 -0.21 16.43
N GLY A 132 -2.80 -0.37 15.82
CA GLY A 132 -3.45 0.60 14.96
C GLY A 132 -2.85 0.68 13.54
N LEU A 133 -1.92 -0.21 13.17
CA LEU A 133 -1.22 -0.12 11.88
C LEU A 133 -2.06 -0.63 10.70
N HIS A 134 -1.91 -0.01 9.53
CA HIS A 134 -2.59 -0.40 8.29
C HIS A 134 -2.17 -1.80 7.82
N LEU A 135 -3.15 -2.59 7.39
CA LEU A 135 -2.95 -3.89 6.76
C LEU A 135 -3.46 -3.90 5.31
N GLY A 136 -4.63 -3.33 5.07
CA GLY A 136 -5.27 -3.28 3.74
C GLY A 136 -6.73 -2.87 3.87
N HIS A 137 -7.61 -3.46 3.05
CA HIS A 137 -9.04 -3.17 3.05
C HIS A 137 -9.88 -4.44 2.98
N VAL A 138 -11.15 -4.33 3.38
CA VAL A 138 -12.15 -5.40 3.25
C VAL A 138 -13.29 -4.97 2.33
N PHE A 139 -13.79 -5.91 1.53
CA PHE A 139 -14.85 -5.71 0.54
C PHE A 139 -15.90 -6.83 0.62
N ASP A 140 -17.09 -6.58 0.09
CA ASP A 140 -18.25 -7.50 0.05
C ASP A 140 -18.36 -8.34 -1.23
N ASP A 141 -17.27 -8.41 -1.99
CA ASP A 141 -17.19 -9.11 -3.28
C ASP A 141 -16.37 -10.42 -3.18
N GLY A 142 -16.30 -11.01 -1.99
CA GLY A 142 -15.67 -12.31 -1.76
C GLY A 142 -16.55 -13.49 -2.19
N PRO A 143 -16.02 -14.74 -2.11
CA PRO A 143 -16.77 -15.95 -2.39
C PRO A 143 -17.97 -16.09 -1.44
N GLN A 144 -19.17 -16.14 -2.01
CA GLN A 144 -20.44 -16.11 -1.26
C GLN A 144 -20.61 -17.33 -0.35
N ASP A 145 -20.16 -18.50 -0.80
CA ASP A 145 -20.15 -19.76 -0.06
C ASP A 145 -19.14 -19.78 1.12
N ARG A 146 -18.26 -18.77 1.20
CA ARG A 146 -17.23 -18.63 2.25
C ARG A 146 -17.39 -17.36 3.09
N GLY A 147 -18.58 -16.76 3.08
CA GLY A 147 -18.92 -15.59 3.90
C GLY A 147 -18.93 -14.26 3.16
N GLY A 148 -18.64 -14.24 1.85
CA GLY A 148 -18.82 -13.07 0.98
C GLY A 148 -17.83 -11.92 1.19
N LYS A 149 -16.90 -12.03 2.14
CA LYS A 149 -15.88 -10.99 2.41
C LYS A 149 -14.58 -11.27 1.66
N ARG A 150 -13.94 -10.21 1.19
CA ARG A 150 -12.57 -10.21 0.65
C ARG A 150 -11.69 -9.28 1.48
N TYR A 151 -10.83 -9.86 2.31
CA TYR A 151 -9.76 -9.14 3.00
C TYR A 151 -8.55 -9.03 2.07
N CYS A 152 -8.42 -7.88 1.41
CA CYS A 152 -7.40 -7.56 0.43
C CYS A 152 -6.22 -6.85 1.11
N MET A 153 -5.20 -7.62 1.50
CA MET A 153 -4.11 -7.14 2.36
C MET A 153 -2.87 -6.77 1.56
N ASN A 154 -2.08 -5.82 2.05
CA ASN A 154 -0.75 -5.58 1.52
C ASN A 154 0.21 -6.68 2.00
N SER A 155 0.98 -7.27 1.10
CA SER A 155 2.06 -8.21 1.43
C SER A 155 3.11 -7.55 2.32
N GLY A 156 3.45 -6.29 2.07
CA GLY A 156 4.38 -5.55 2.92
C GLY A 156 3.91 -5.31 4.35
N ALA A 157 2.62 -5.50 4.66
CA ALA A 157 2.11 -5.49 6.04
C ALA A 157 2.21 -6.86 6.74
N LEU A 158 2.60 -7.90 6.00
CA LEU A 158 2.60 -9.29 6.45
C LEU A 158 3.99 -9.91 6.34
N LYS A 159 4.20 -10.99 7.10
CA LYS A 159 5.28 -11.98 6.90
C LYS A 159 4.66 -13.36 6.86
N PHE A 160 5.16 -14.23 5.99
CA PHE A 160 4.67 -15.60 5.89
C PHE A 160 5.56 -16.57 6.69
N ILE A 161 4.93 -17.41 7.50
CA ILE A 161 5.57 -18.52 8.23
C ILE A 161 5.01 -19.82 7.66
N LYS A 162 5.87 -20.57 6.98
CA LYS A 162 5.54 -21.89 6.41
C LYS A 162 5.28 -22.91 7.53
N LYS A 163 4.30 -23.78 7.31
CA LYS A 163 3.96 -24.89 8.21
C LYS A 163 4.99 -26.02 8.14
#